data_AF-A0A820LMR0-F1
#
_entry.id   AF-A0A820LMR0-F1
#
_cell.length_a   1.000
_cell.length_b   1.000
_cell.length_c   1.000
_cell.angle_alpha   90.00
_cell.angle_beta   90.00
_cell.angle_gamma   90.00
#
_symmetry.space_group_name_H-M   'P 1'
#
loop_
_entity.id
_entity.type
_entity.pdbx_description
1 polymer ?
#
loop_
_entity_poly.entity_id
_entity_poly.type
_entity_poly.pdbx_seq_one_letter_code
_entity_poly.pdbx_strand_id
1 'polypeptide(L)'
;MSSPYYISSNPIPYQILCHLSSTIVEKLKIGLNFIDIPASYEQTKQRTQIIRLIIYQNQDKTVIICRNLCRHAGGNFVHDIEDLPEIVRCTYHGWKLNVKTLEYTKPADCLKQKQLTIDKKDNGELIILEPLLYEPWTIDSEEKKEDLKP
;
A
#
# COMPACT_ATOMS: atom_id res chain seq x y z
N MET A 1 9.37 -17.73 2.36
CA MET A 1 8.58 -16.63 2.95
C MET A 1 9.57 -15.72 3.61
N SER A 2 9.55 -14.43 3.29
CA SER A 2 10.40 -13.42 3.95
C SER A 2 10.00 -13.30 5.43
N SER A 3 10.98 -13.11 6.32
CA SER A 3 10.71 -12.96 7.75
C SER A 3 9.83 -11.73 8.03
N PRO A 4 8.91 -11.81 9.01
CA PRO A 4 8.05 -10.69 9.38
C PRO A 4 8.89 -9.50 9.88
N TYR A 5 8.51 -8.30 9.44
CA TYR A 5 9.10 -7.04 9.86
C TYR A 5 8.34 -6.46 11.05
N TYR A 6 9.06 -5.97 12.05
CA TYR A 6 8.46 -5.35 13.23
C TYR A 6 8.97 -3.93 13.37
N ILE A 7 8.04 -3.01 13.64
CA ILE A 7 8.37 -1.62 14.00
C ILE A 7 8.38 -1.56 15.52
N SER A 8 9.36 -0.88 16.11
CA SER A 8 9.50 -0.78 17.58
C SER A 8 8.25 -0.25 18.30
N SER A 9 7.42 0.52 17.60
CA SER A 9 6.20 1.14 18.12
C SER A 9 4.92 0.34 17.86
N ASN A 10 4.98 -0.81 17.19
CA ASN A 10 3.77 -1.59 16.86
C ASN A 10 4.02 -3.11 16.95
N PRO A 11 3.25 -3.86 17.77
CA PRO A 11 3.42 -5.31 17.90
C PRO A 11 2.93 -6.11 16.68
N ILE A 12 2.23 -5.48 15.73
CA ILE A 12 1.71 -6.15 14.53
C ILE A 12 2.89 -6.45 13.58
N PRO A 13 3.00 -7.69 13.06
CA PRO A 13 3.99 -8.01 12.03
C PRO A 13 3.60 -7.37 10.70
N TYR A 14 4.62 -6.98 9.93
CA TYR A 14 4.49 -6.40 8.61
C TYR A 14 5.25 -7.21 7.58
N GLN A 15 4.79 -7.14 6.34
CA GLN A 15 5.56 -7.51 5.17
C GLN A 15 6.17 -6.24 4.57
N ILE A 16 7.45 -6.29 4.24
CA ILE A 16 8.08 -5.24 3.44
C ILE A 16 7.51 -5.32 2.03
N LEU A 17 6.82 -4.25 1.64
CA LEU A 17 6.33 -4.09 0.28
C LEU A 17 7.49 -3.63 -0.61
N CYS A 18 8.11 -2.50 -0.30
CA CYS A 18 9.26 -1.98 -1.04
C CYS A 18 10.07 -0.97 -0.23
N HIS A 19 11.25 -0.62 -0.76
CA HIS A 19 12.10 0.45 -0.25
C HIS A 19 12.08 1.64 -1.19
N LEU A 20 11.91 2.85 -0.64
CA LEU A 20 12.15 4.10 -1.36
C LEU A 20 13.47 4.69 -0.87
N SER A 21 14.45 4.78 -1.78
CA SER A 21 15.74 5.40 -1.47
C SER A 21 15.56 6.87 -1.11
N SER A 22 16.49 7.44 -0.34
CA SER A 22 16.50 8.86 0.01
C SER A 22 16.43 9.75 -1.24
N THR A 23 17.12 9.36 -2.31
CA THR A 23 17.11 10.06 -3.60
C THR A 23 15.75 10.08 -4.29
N ILE A 24 14.89 9.07 -4.09
CA ILE A 24 13.50 9.08 -4.57
C ILE A 24 12.66 9.97 -3.67
N VAL A 25 12.83 9.84 -2.35
CA VAL A 25 12.07 10.59 -1.34
C VAL A 25 12.31 12.10 -1.45
N GLU A 26 13.54 12.53 -1.70
CA GLU A 26 13.92 13.93 -1.90
C GLU A 26 13.32 14.55 -3.17
N LYS A 27 13.01 13.72 -4.18
CA LYS A 27 12.40 14.15 -5.45
C LYS A 27 10.88 14.19 -5.40
N LEU A 28 10.27 13.75 -4.30
CA LEU A 28 8.82 13.87 -4.12
C LEU A 28 8.43 15.35 -4.18
N LYS A 29 7.39 15.62 -4.96
CA LYS A 29 6.80 16.96 -5.05
C LYS A 29 5.75 17.09 -3.95
N ILE A 30 5.60 18.30 -3.42
CA ILE A 30 4.43 18.64 -2.61
C ILE A 30 3.18 18.39 -3.47
N GLY A 31 2.23 17.63 -2.92
CA GLY A 31 1.06 17.13 -3.62
C GLY A 31 1.24 15.70 -4.14
N LEU A 32 0.65 15.43 -5.31
CA LEU A 32 0.48 14.09 -5.86
C LEU A 32 1.74 13.57 -6.58
N ASN A 33 2.14 12.34 -6.27
CA ASN A 33 3.22 11.62 -6.94
C ASN A 33 2.78 10.18 -7.25
N PHE A 34 3.06 9.72 -8.48
CA PHE A 34 2.91 8.32 -8.87
C PHE A 34 4.28 7.68 -8.99
N ILE A 35 4.51 6.59 -8.27
CA ILE A 35 5.81 5.92 -8.21
C ILE A 35 5.64 4.45 -8.55
N ASP A 36 6.41 3.98 -9.53
CA ASP A 36 6.49 2.58 -9.93
C ASP A 36 7.85 2.02 -9.46
N ILE A 37 7.82 1.03 -8.57
CA ILE A 37 9.00 0.36 -8.02
C ILE A 37 9.07 -1.06 -8.57
N PRO A 38 10.17 -1.49 -9.19
CA PRO A 38 10.36 -2.90 -9.53
C PRO A 38 10.32 -3.74 -8.24
N ALA A 39 9.46 -4.76 -8.21
CA ALA A 39 9.44 -5.72 -7.12
C ALA A 39 10.77 -6.48 -7.10
N SER A 40 11.37 -6.67 -5.93
CA SER A 40 12.61 -7.44 -5.82
C SER A 40 12.32 -8.94 -5.99
N TYR A 41 13.34 -9.70 -6.42
CA TYR A 41 13.26 -11.13 -6.75
C TYR A 41 12.73 -12.01 -5.60
N GLU A 42 12.87 -11.61 -4.33
CA GLU A 42 12.38 -12.36 -3.17
C GLU A 42 10.87 -12.23 -2.92
N GLN A 43 10.18 -11.34 -3.64
CA GLN A 43 8.76 -11.02 -3.43
C GLN A 43 7.82 -11.77 -4.39
N THR A 44 8.38 -12.58 -5.31
CA THR A 44 7.62 -13.19 -6.41
C THR A 44 7.23 -14.64 -6.13
N LYS A 45 6.07 -14.84 -5.50
CA LYS A 45 5.26 -16.05 -5.78
C LYS A 45 3.90 -15.74 -6.42
N GLN A 46 3.48 -14.47 -6.46
CA GLN A 46 2.21 -14.07 -7.09
C GLN A 46 2.41 -12.80 -7.93
N ARG A 47 1.86 -12.85 -9.15
CA ARG A 47 1.99 -11.87 -10.24
C ARG A 47 1.86 -10.40 -9.80
N THR A 48 2.97 -9.66 -9.81
CA THR A 48 3.21 -8.42 -10.60
C THR A 48 4.63 -7.90 -10.32
N GLN A 49 5.41 -7.63 -11.37
CA GLN A 49 6.82 -7.23 -11.25
C GLN A 49 7.05 -5.77 -10.82
N ILE A 50 5.98 -4.98 -10.69
CA ILE A 50 6.06 -3.55 -10.40
C ILE A 50 5.03 -3.21 -9.34
N ILE A 51 5.49 -2.66 -8.23
CA ILE A 51 4.70 -2.10 -7.15
C ILE A 51 4.40 -0.66 -7.52
N ARG A 52 3.12 -0.34 -7.70
CA ARG A 52 2.66 1.01 -8.02
C ARG A 52 2.12 1.68 -6.78
N LEU A 53 2.61 2.87 -6.49
CA LEU A 53 2.23 3.66 -5.34
C LEU A 53 1.66 5.01 -5.76
N ILE A 54 0.71 5.50 -4.98
CA ILE A 54 0.32 6.89 -4.96
C ILE A 54 0.83 7.48 -3.65
N ILE A 55 1.59 8.57 -3.75
CA ILE A 55 2.16 9.29 -2.61
C ILE A 55 1.65 10.72 -2.67
N TYR A 56 0.93 11.13 -1.62
CA TYR A 56 0.60 12.53 -1.39
C TYR A 56 1.53 13.10 -0.33
N GLN A 57 2.32 14.11 -0.69
CA GLN A 57 3.19 14.82 0.24
C GLN A 57 2.55 16.15 0.65
N ASN A 58 2.32 16.32 1.94
CA ASN A 58 1.82 17.58 2.51
C ASN A 58 2.92 18.66 2.54
N GLN A 59 2.51 19.91 2.75
CA GLN A 59 3.42 21.06 2.85
C GLN A 59 4.45 20.93 3.99
N ASP A 60 4.09 20.23 5.07
CA ASP A 60 4.97 19.92 6.20
C ASP A 60 5.91 18.72 5.95
N LYS A 61 5.93 18.22 4.70
CA LYS A 61 6.67 17.04 4.24
C LYS A 61 6.20 15.71 4.84
N THR A 62 5.08 15.67 5.56
CA THR A 62 4.43 14.40 5.90
C THR A 62 3.87 13.74 4.65
N VAL A 63 3.85 12.41 4.63
CA VAL A 63 3.46 11.63 3.44
C VAL A 63 2.31 10.68 3.77
N ILE A 64 1.37 10.60 2.82
CA ILE A 64 0.27 9.63 2.81
C ILE A 64 0.48 8.75 1.60
N ILE A 65 0.54 7.43 1.83
CA ILE A 65 0.92 6.46 0.79
C ILE A 65 -0.11 5.36 0.71
N CYS A 66 -0.52 5.00 -0.50
CA CYS A 66 -1.32 3.82 -0.77
C CYS A 66 -0.85 3.12 -2.05
N ARG A 67 -1.30 1.88 -2.27
CA ARG A 67 -1.14 1.25 -3.59
C ARG A 67 -1.95 2.01 -4.64
N ASN A 68 -1.41 2.11 -5.84
CA ASN A 68 -2.15 2.56 -7.02
C ASN A 68 -3.03 1.43 -7.56
N LEU A 69 -3.97 0.97 -6.74
CA LEU A 69 -4.90 -0.10 -7.08
C LEU A 69 -6.27 0.22 -6.49
N CYS A 70 -7.24 0.46 -7.35
CA CYS A 70 -8.59 0.81 -6.94
C CYS A 70 -9.28 -0.36 -6.26
N ARG A 71 -9.78 -0.14 -5.05
CA ARG A 71 -10.53 -1.14 -4.25
C ARG A 71 -11.87 -1.56 -4.85
N HIS A 72 -12.36 -0.86 -5.87
CA HIS A 72 -13.60 -1.27 -6.55
C HIS A 72 -13.39 -2.55 -7.37
N ALA A 73 -12.54 -2.49 -8.41
CA ALA A 73 -12.34 -3.60 -9.34
C ALA A 73 -10.89 -3.69 -9.86
N GLY A 74 -9.93 -3.13 -9.11
CA GLY A 74 -8.50 -3.28 -9.41
C GLY A 74 -7.95 -2.41 -10.55
N GLY A 75 -8.66 -1.37 -10.99
CA GLY A 75 -8.11 -0.39 -11.94
C GLY A 75 -7.05 0.51 -11.30
N ASN A 76 -6.12 1.05 -12.09
CA ASN A 76 -5.18 2.07 -11.59
C ASN A 76 -5.86 3.45 -11.57
N PHE A 77 -5.32 4.35 -10.76
CA PHE A 77 -5.68 5.75 -10.77
C PHE A 77 -4.71 6.56 -11.62
N VAL A 78 -5.25 7.60 -12.24
CA VAL A 78 -4.51 8.64 -12.97
C VAL A 78 -4.95 10.01 -12.47
N HIS A 79 -4.14 11.03 -12.72
CA HIS A 79 -4.50 12.40 -12.38
C HIS A 79 -5.77 12.82 -13.12
N ASP A 80 -6.73 13.40 -12.41
CA ASP A 80 -7.94 13.98 -12.98
C ASP A 80 -7.72 15.50 -13.14
N ILE A 81 -7.55 15.95 -14.39
CA ILE A 81 -7.26 17.35 -14.70
C ILE A 81 -8.47 18.27 -14.50
N GLU A 82 -9.67 17.70 -14.34
CA GLU A 82 -10.92 18.44 -14.18
C GLU A 82 -11.26 18.72 -12.70
N ASP A 83 -10.51 18.13 -11.76
CA ASP A 83 -10.72 18.27 -10.32
C ASP A 83 -9.54 18.95 -9.61
N LEU A 84 -9.65 19.03 -8.28
CA LEU A 84 -8.56 19.45 -7.40
C LEU A 84 -7.32 18.53 -7.58
N PRO A 85 -6.10 19.06 -7.39
CA PRO A 85 -4.85 18.31 -7.62
C PRO A 85 -4.71 17.00 -6.85
N GLU A 86 -5.37 16.87 -5.70
CA GLU A 86 -5.42 15.67 -4.86
C GLU A 86 -6.47 14.64 -5.27
N ILE A 87 -7.30 14.92 -6.29
CA ILE A 87 -8.28 13.98 -6.80
C ILE A 87 -7.67 13.18 -7.96
N VAL A 88 -7.83 11.86 -7.88
CA VAL A 88 -7.41 10.94 -8.92
C VAL A 88 -8.58 10.09 -9.39
N ARG A 89 -8.60 9.76 -10.67
CA ARG A 89 -9.67 9.00 -11.31
C ARG A 89 -9.21 7.60 -11.68
N CYS A 90 -10.00 6.61 -11.29
CA CYS A 90 -9.79 5.22 -11.68
C CYS A 90 -10.01 5.04 -13.19
N THR A 91 -9.10 4.35 -13.86
CA THR A 91 -9.15 4.13 -15.32
C THR A 91 -10.27 3.20 -15.76
N TYR A 92 -10.76 2.31 -14.88
CA TYR A 92 -11.77 1.32 -15.26
C TYR A 92 -13.19 1.88 -15.22
N HIS A 93 -13.59 2.47 -14.09
CA HIS A 93 -14.98 2.87 -13.86
C HIS A 93 -15.13 4.35 -13.49
N GLY A 94 -14.05 5.14 -13.59
CA GLY A 94 -14.10 6.57 -13.31
C GLY A 94 -14.28 6.96 -11.84
N TRP A 95 -14.16 6.00 -10.91
CA TRP A 95 -14.24 6.28 -9.48
C TRP A 95 -13.18 7.28 -9.06
N LYS A 96 -13.56 8.27 -8.26
CA LYS A 96 -12.68 9.34 -7.82
C LYS A 96 -12.23 9.12 -6.38
N LEU A 97 -10.95 9.33 -6.12
CA LEU A 97 -10.30 9.16 -4.82
C LEU A 97 -9.61 10.47 -4.45
N ASN A 98 -9.85 10.97 -3.25
CA ASN A 98 -9.04 12.02 -2.66
C ASN A 98 -7.81 11.38 -2.01
N VAL A 99 -6.62 11.63 -2.54
CA VAL A 99 -5.39 10.98 -2.07
C VAL A 99 -4.87 11.53 -0.74
N LYS A 100 -5.36 12.70 -0.32
CA LYS A 100 -5.02 13.30 0.98
C LYS A 100 -5.82 12.66 2.12
N THR A 101 -7.06 12.27 1.88
CA THR A 101 -7.90 11.59 2.90
C THR A 101 -7.98 10.08 2.71
N LEU A 102 -7.58 9.60 1.53
CA LEU A 102 -7.75 8.24 1.03
C LEU A 102 -9.22 7.82 0.87
N GLU A 103 -10.15 8.76 0.81
CA GLU A 103 -11.59 8.50 0.68
C GLU A 103 -12.06 8.66 -0.76
N TYR A 104 -12.96 7.77 -1.16
CA TYR A 104 -13.60 7.88 -2.46
C TYR A 104 -14.62 9.02 -2.44
N THR A 105 -14.45 9.98 -3.35
CA THR A 105 -15.34 11.14 -3.48
C THR A 105 -16.46 10.88 -4.48
N LYS A 106 -16.28 9.89 -5.37
CA LYS A 106 -17.30 9.48 -6.33
C LYS A 106 -17.18 7.98 -6.67
N PRO A 107 -18.19 7.15 -6.35
CA PRO A 107 -19.30 7.47 -5.44
C PRO A 107 -18.78 7.86 -4.04
N ALA A 108 -19.50 8.73 -3.35
CA ALA A 108 -19.14 9.16 -2.00
C ALA A 108 -19.47 8.06 -0.97
N ASP A 109 -18.78 8.09 0.18
CA ASP A 109 -19.03 7.28 1.39
C ASP A 109 -19.09 5.74 1.18
N CYS A 110 -18.55 5.22 0.08
CA CYS A 110 -18.63 3.80 -0.22
C CYS A 110 -17.45 3.00 0.39
N LEU A 111 -16.23 3.56 0.32
CA LEU A 111 -14.98 2.86 0.61
C LEU A 111 -13.89 3.86 1.01
N LYS A 112 -12.85 3.36 1.66
CA LYS A 112 -11.59 4.07 1.91
C LYS A 112 -10.42 3.24 1.40
N GLN A 113 -9.44 3.86 0.76
CA GLN A 113 -8.22 3.18 0.35
C GLN A 113 -7.36 2.82 1.58
N LYS A 114 -6.65 1.69 1.52
CA LYS A 114 -5.78 1.25 2.62
C LYS A 114 -4.51 2.11 2.62
N GLN A 115 -4.29 2.86 3.70
CA GLN A 115 -3.02 3.53 3.93
C GLN A 115 -1.93 2.50 4.22
N LEU A 116 -0.79 2.65 3.56
CA LEU A 116 0.40 1.84 3.80
C LEU A 116 1.16 2.38 5.02
N THR A 117 1.77 1.46 5.78
CA THR A 117 2.60 1.82 6.92
C THR A 117 3.99 2.22 6.43
N ILE A 118 4.58 3.21 7.08
CA ILE A 118 5.87 3.77 6.69
C ILE A 118 6.79 3.68 7.89
N ASP A 119 7.94 3.04 7.70
CA ASP A 119 9.05 3.10 8.63
C ASP A 119 10.15 3.98 8.03
N LYS A 120 10.32 5.17 8.62
CA LYS A 120 11.26 6.19 8.18
C LYS A 120 12.62 5.95 8.83
N LYS A 121 13.65 5.86 8.00
CA LYS A 121 15.04 5.69 8.43
C LYS A 121 15.75 7.02 8.60
N ASP A 122 16.77 7.04 9.43
CA ASP A 122 17.54 8.24 9.76
C ASP A 122 18.28 8.82 8.54
N ASN A 123 18.63 7.96 7.58
CA ASN A 123 19.24 8.35 6.29
C ASN A 123 18.23 8.96 5.29
N GLY A 124 16.96 9.11 5.66
CA GLY A 124 15.91 9.66 4.81
C GLY A 124 15.21 8.64 3.91
N GLU A 125 15.58 7.37 3.96
CA GLU A 125 14.88 6.30 3.25
C GLU A 125 13.54 5.96 3.91
N LEU A 126 12.60 5.45 3.10
CA LEU A 126 11.32 4.96 3.58
C LEU A 126 11.19 3.46 3.28
N ILE A 127 10.88 2.66 4.29
CA ILE A 127 10.42 1.29 4.11
C ILE A 127 8.89 1.30 4.10
N ILE A 128 8.32 0.83 3.01
CA ILE A 128 6.87 0.75 2.82
C ILE A 128 6.41 -0.64 3.25
N LEU A 129 5.45 -0.66 4.16
CA LEU A 129 5.05 -1.84 4.90
C LEU A 129 3.55 -2.11 4.73
N GLU A 130 3.21 -3.39 4.62
CA GLU A 130 1.83 -3.86 4.70
C GLU A 130 1.64 -4.72 5.94
N PRO A 131 0.58 -4.47 6.75
CA PRO A 131 0.27 -5.35 7.87
C PRO A 131 0.08 -6.79 7.39
N LEU A 132 0.81 -7.72 8.00
CA LEU A 132 0.53 -9.15 7.91
C LEU A 132 -0.64 -9.42 8.84
N LEU A 133 -1.85 -9.40 8.27
CA LEU A 133 -3.01 -9.87 9.00
C LEU A 133 -2.88 -11.39 9.08
N TYR A 134 -2.74 -11.90 10.30
CA TYR A 134 -2.94 -13.32 10.54
C TYR A 134 -4.39 -13.63 10.15
N GLU A 135 -4.57 -14.53 9.18
CA GLU A 135 -5.88 -15.02 8.76
C GLU A 135 -6.08 -16.41 9.39
N PRO A 136 -6.71 -16.53 10.57
CA PRO A 136 -6.81 -17.80 11.29
C PRO A 136 -7.49 -18.91 10.48
N TRP A 137 -8.34 -18.53 9.52
CA TRP A 137 -9.09 -19.45 8.65
C TRP A 137 -8.28 -20.00 7.46
N THR A 138 -7.04 -19.54 7.25
CA THR A 138 -6.15 -20.07 6.19
C THR A 138 -5.24 -21.18 6.69
N ILE A 139 -5.30 -21.50 7.98
CA ILE A 139 -4.69 -22.70 8.53
C ILE A 139 -5.64 -23.84 8.18
N ASP A 140 -5.35 -24.56 7.10
CA ASP A 140 -5.86 -25.91 6.95
C ASP A 140 -5.51 -26.65 8.23
N SER A 141 -6.53 -27.20 8.89
CA SER A 141 -6.42 -27.99 10.10
C SER A 141 -5.74 -29.33 9.79
N GLU A 142 -4.47 -29.29 9.39
CA GLU A 142 -3.60 -30.45 9.21
C GLU A 142 -2.62 -30.60 10.37
N GLU A 143 -3.03 -30.25 11.60
CA GLU A 143 -2.35 -30.80 12.78
C GLU A 143 -3.39 -31.27 13.81
N LYS A 144 -3.32 -32.58 14.07
CA LYS A 144 -4.11 -33.43 14.98
C LYS A 144 -5.44 -33.99 14.46
N LYS A 145 -5.33 -34.89 13.50
CA LYS A 145 -6.00 -36.20 13.65
C LYS A 145 -5.03 -37.14 14.38
N GLU A 146 -4.88 -36.96 15.69
CA GLU A 146 -4.44 -38.09 16.52
C GLU A 146 -5.64 -39.04 16.56
N ASP A 147 -5.39 -40.26 16.09
CA ASP A 147 -6.38 -41.32 15.93
C ASP A 147 -7.27 -41.45 17.17
N LEU A 148 -8.55 -41.09 17.04
CA LEU A 148 -9.60 -41.67 17.86
C LEU A 148 -9.66 -43.16 17.48
N LYS A 149 -8.82 -43.96 18.15
CA LYS A 149 -8.95 -45.41 18.10
C LYS A 149 -10.32 -45.79 18.69
N PRO A 150 -11.06 -46.68 18.02
CA PRO A 150 -12.40 -47.09 18.42
C PRO A 150 -12.43 -47.76 19.79
#